data_AF-A0A358U3H6-F1
#
_entry.id   AF-A0A358U3H6-F1
#
_cell.length_a   1.000
_cell.length_b   1.000
_cell.length_c   1.000
_cell.angle_alpha   90.00
_cell.angle_beta   90.00
_cell.angle_gamma   90.00
#
_symmetry.space_group_name_H-M   'P 1'
#
loop_
_entity.id
_entity.type
_entity.pdbx_description
1 polymer ?
#
loop_
_entity_poly.entity_id
_entity_poly.type
_entity_poly.pdbx_seq_one_letter_code
_entity_poly.pdbx_strand_id
1 'polypeptide(L)'
;MAVDKKILHKVRALLNLAQNGGDPASNEAQSALLMAQRLMAENGINEVEVRDSAKSTPPKEVLDDYATEFEKLSWWKKSLGRVIAQNFRCYSYLNKCKGYTRLAFMGLKEDTEIAIMAFSFATDYIRFGADQFMKAYRKDYLLLHGHRLGISQQRGVRNNYVEGWISGLEAQYNEQVSKEGWGLVLMKDELVTQTYKDMDLKRGQSPQYTRVNTSAGQVAYSKGYSDGKGFSSAAHGRLR
;
A
#
# COMPACT_ATOMS: atom_id res chain seq x y z
N MET A 1 -2.84 -11.86 33.55
CA MET A 1 -2.41 -10.77 32.65
C MET A 1 -3.55 -10.52 31.69
N ALA A 2 -3.97 -9.28 31.49
CA ALA A 2 -5.11 -9.01 30.60
C ALA A 2 -4.67 -9.31 29.15
N VAL A 3 -5.24 -10.35 28.55
CA VAL A 3 -5.02 -10.67 27.14
C VAL A 3 -5.51 -9.48 26.30
N ASP A 4 -4.66 -9.01 25.38
CA ASP A 4 -5.02 -7.91 24.49
C ASP A 4 -6.18 -8.32 23.58
N LYS A 5 -7.31 -7.60 23.68
CA LYS A 5 -8.52 -7.82 22.87
C LYS A 5 -8.22 -7.79 21.36
N LYS A 6 -7.21 -7.01 20.92
CA LYS A 6 -6.78 -6.98 19.52
C LYS A 6 -6.14 -8.29 19.09
N ILE A 7 -5.37 -8.93 19.96
CA ILE A 7 -4.71 -10.22 19.68
C ILE A 7 -5.76 -11.33 19.62
N LEU A 8 -6.72 -11.35 20.55
CA LEU A 8 -7.86 -12.28 20.51
C LEU A 8 -8.67 -12.17 19.21
N HIS A 9 -8.89 -10.94 18.74
CA HIS A 9 -9.58 -10.70 17.47
C HIS A 9 -8.80 -11.26 16.28
N LYS A 10 -7.47 -11.03 16.22
CA LYS A 10 -6.60 -11.58 15.18
C LYS A 10 -6.59 -13.11 15.16
N VAL A 11 -6.46 -13.73 16.34
CA VAL A 11 -6.51 -15.19 16.48
C VAL A 11 -7.83 -15.73 15.95
N ARG A 12 -8.98 -15.14 16.32
CA ARG A 12 -10.28 -15.56 15.77
C ARG A 12 -10.31 -15.40 14.25
N ALA A 13 -9.87 -14.27 13.72
CA ALA A 13 -9.92 -14.02 12.28
C ALA A 13 -9.14 -15.09 11.50
N LEU A 14 -7.95 -15.45 11.99
CA LEU A 14 -7.12 -16.50 11.40
C LEU A 14 -7.76 -17.90 11.52
N LEU A 15 -8.37 -18.24 12.67
CA LEU A 15 -9.09 -19.51 12.85
C LEU A 15 -10.34 -19.61 11.96
N ASN A 16 -11.11 -18.53 11.85
CA ASN A 16 -12.26 -18.46 10.94
C ASN A 16 -11.81 -18.59 9.48
N LEU A 17 -10.65 -18.04 9.13
CA LEU A 17 -10.07 -18.14 7.80
C LEU A 17 -9.61 -19.57 7.50
N ALA A 18 -8.96 -20.24 8.44
CA ALA A 18 -8.58 -21.65 8.31
C ALA A 18 -9.80 -22.57 8.15
N GLN A 19 -10.93 -22.26 8.79
CA GLN A 19 -12.16 -23.07 8.71
C GLN A 19 -13.03 -22.77 7.49
N ASN A 20 -13.16 -21.50 7.09
CA ASN A 20 -14.16 -21.04 6.12
C ASN A 20 -13.57 -20.42 4.84
N GLY A 21 -12.23 -20.24 4.77
CA GLY A 21 -11.57 -19.46 3.72
C GLY A 21 -11.34 -20.18 2.38
N GLY A 22 -11.67 -21.48 2.27
CA GLY A 22 -11.45 -22.25 1.04
C GLY A 22 -11.27 -23.75 1.30
N ASP A 23 -10.53 -24.44 0.42
CA ASP A 23 -10.16 -25.85 0.62
C ASP A 23 -9.33 -26.00 1.91
N PRO A 24 -9.75 -26.83 2.89
CA PRO A 24 -9.01 -27.09 4.12
C PRO A 24 -7.58 -27.58 3.90
N ALA A 25 -7.27 -28.18 2.74
CA ALA A 25 -5.94 -28.64 2.38
C ALA A 25 -5.08 -27.58 1.66
N SER A 26 -5.62 -26.39 1.40
CA SER A 26 -4.85 -25.31 0.77
C SER A 26 -3.68 -24.88 1.67
N ASN A 27 -2.55 -24.53 1.03
CA ASN A 27 -1.39 -23.95 1.73
C ASN A 27 -1.78 -22.73 2.59
N GLU A 28 -2.87 -22.06 2.22
CA GLU A 28 -3.36 -20.85 2.86
C GLU A 28 -4.14 -21.11 4.15
N ALA A 29 -5.05 -22.08 4.15
CA ALA A 29 -5.74 -22.51 5.37
C ALA A 29 -4.74 -23.03 6.41
N GLN A 30 -3.72 -23.76 5.96
CA GLN A 30 -2.64 -24.27 6.81
C GLN A 30 -1.77 -23.13 7.37
N SER A 31 -1.40 -22.15 6.55
CA SER A 31 -0.60 -20.99 6.99
C SER A 31 -1.36 -20.15 8.01
N ALA A 32 -2.66 -19.91 7.78
CA ALA A 32 -3.51 -19.18 8.72
C ALA A 32 -3.66 -19.89 10.06
N LEU A 33 -3.84 -21.23 10.02
CA LEU A 33 -3.92 -22.05 11.23
C LEU A 33 -2.62 -22.00 12.02
N LEU A 34 -1.47 -22.16 11.37
CA LEU A 34 -0.15 -22.08 12.00
C LEU A 34 0.09 -20.70 12.64
N MET A 35 -0.30 -19.63 11.96
CA MET A 35 -0.17 -18.28 12.51
C MET A 35 -1.08 -18.03 13.70
N ALA A 36 -2.32 -18.57 13.68
CA ALA A 36 -3.23 -18.53 14.82
C ALA A 36 -2.63 -19.26 16.03
N GLN A 37 -2.13 -20.49 15.80
CA GLN A 37 -1.49 -21.29 16.84
C GLN A 37 -0.29 -20.59 17.46
N ARG A 38 0.56 -19.97 16.61
CA ARG A 38 1.72 -19.19 17.07
C ARG A 38 1.30 -18.01 17.95
N LEU A 39 0.33 -17.21 17.51
CA LEU A 39 -0.19 -16.08 18.29
C LEU A 39 -0.82 -16.51 19.62
N MET A 40 -1.52 -17.65 19.63
CA MET A 40 -2.08 -18.22 20.85
C MET A 40 -0.98 -18.62 21.84
N ALA A 41 0.06 -19.30 21.37
CA ALA A 41 1.19 -19.73 22.19
C ALA A 41 2.00 -18.54 22.75
N GLU A 42 2.32 -17.55 21.91
CA GLU A 42 3.09 -16.36 22.30
C GLU A 42 2.37 -15.51 23.36
N ASN A 43 1.04 -15.52 23.37
CA ASN A 43 0.23 -14.68 24.25
C ASN A 43 -0.52 -15.46 25.35
N GLY A 44 -0.29 -16.77 25.46
CA GLY A 44 -0.93 -17.62 26.46
C GLY A 44 -2.46 -17.71 26.32
N ILE A 45 -2.98 -17.61 25.10
CA ILE A 45 -4.42 -17.56 24.81
C ILE A 45 -4.99 -18.97 24.69
N ASN A 46 -6.10 -19.23 25.36
CA ASN A 46 -6.82 -20.50 25.25
C ASN A 46 -8.08 -20.39 24.37
N GLU A 47 -8.66 -21.53 23.97
CA GLU A 47 -9.86 -21.55 23.11
C GLU A 47 -11.09 -20.86 23.72
N VAL A 48 -11.22 -20.85 25.04
CA VAL A 48 -12.37 -20.26 25.74
C VAL A 48 -12.35 -18.75 25.59
N GLU A 49 -11.19 -18.13 25.79
CA GLU A 49 -10.97 -16.69 25.60
C GLU A 49 -11.24 -16.26 24.16
N VAL A 50 -10.85 -17.09 23.18
CA VAL A 50 -11.17 -16.86 21.76
C VAL A 50 -12.68 -16.88 21.54
N ARG A 51 -13.40 -17.86 22.10
CA ARG A 51 -14.86 -17.96 21.97
C ARG A 51 -15.57 -16.77 22.60
N ASP A 52 -15.24 -16.41 23.84
CA ASP A 52 -15.90 -15.34 24.59
C ASP A 52 -15.70 -13.95 23.98
N SER A 53 -14.59 -13.73 23.28
CA SER A 53 -14.35 -12.48 22.55
C SER A 53 -15.37 -12.19 21.42
N ALA A 54 -16.22 -13.15 21.01
CA ALA A 54 -17.19 -12.94 19.91
C ALA A 54 -18.30 -11.98 20.29
N LYS A 55 -18.64 -11.98 21.57
CA LYS A 55 -19.80 -11.27 22.08
C LYS A 55 -19.53 -9.78 22.28
N SER A 56 -18.29 -9.33 22.13
CA SER A 56 -17.88 -7.94 22.42
C SER A 56 -17.20 -7.21 21.27
N THR A 57 -17.24 -7.73 20.04
CA THR A 57 -16.66 -6.99 18.90
C THR A 57 -17.55 -5.79 18.57
N PRO A 58 -17.03 -4.56 18.58
CA PRO A 58 -17.77 -3.39 18.11
C PRO A 58 -18.18 -3.60 16.64
N PRO A 59 -19.27 -2.95 16.19
CA PRO A 59 -19.69 -3.04 14.80
C PRO A 59 -18.56 -2.54 13.89
N LYS A 60 -18.35 -3.26 12.78
CA LYS A 60 -17.40 -2.84 11.73
C LYS A 60 -17.86 -1.50 11.15
N GLU A 61 -16.96 -0.52 11.13
CA GLU A 61 -17.19 0.80 10.56
C GLU A 61 -16.44 0.92 9.23
N VAL A 62 -17.14 1.28 8.16
CA VAL A 62 -16.49 1.64 6.89
C VAL A 62 -16.14 3.12 6.94
N LEU A 63 -14.86 3.43 6.71
CA LEU A 63 -14.39 4.79 6.53
C LEU A 63 -14.11 5.03 5.05
N ASP A 64 -14.66 6.12 4.54
CA ASP A 64 -14.41 6.69 3.22
C ASP A 64 -13.79 8.08 3.39
N ASP A 65 -12.48 8.19 3.21
CA ASP A 65 -11.75 9.43 3.50
C ASP A 65 -10.66 9.73 2.46
N TYR A 66 -10.28 11.00 2.40
CA TYR A 66 -9.42 11.56 1.35
C TYR A 66 -7.96 11.60 1.80
N ALA A 67 -7.09 10.96 1.01
CA ALA A 67 -5.64 11.03 1.21
C ALA A 67 -5.01 12.30 0.61
N THR A 68 -5.75 13.03 -0.22
CA THR A 68 -5.29 14.29 -0.81
C THR A 68 -6.41 15.31 -0.80
N GLU A 69 -6.04 16.59 -0.71
CA GLU A 69 -6.93 17.69 -1.07
C GLU A 69 -7.20 17.73 -2.59
N PHE A 70 -8.14 18.59 -3.01
CA PHE A 70 -8.33 18.86 -4.43
C PHE A 70 -7.09 19.49 -5.06
N GLU A 71 -6.40 18.72 -5.93
CA GLU A 71 -5.19 19.17 -6.60
C GLU A 71 -5.13 18.72 -8.07
N LYS A 72 -4.14 19.20 -8.83
CA LYS A 72 -3.76 18.60 -10.12
C LYS A 72 -3.02 17.29 -9.86
N LEU A 73 -3.79 16.25 -9.58
CA LEU A 73 -3.26 14.97 -9.10
C LEU A 73 -2.34 14.33 -10.13
N SER A 74 -1.07 14.15 -9.75
CA SER A 74 -0.05 13.53 -10.59
C SER A 74 -0.38 12.07 -10.91
N TRP A 75 0.04 11.58 -12.08
CA TRP A 75 -0.17 10.20 -12.51
C TRP A 75 0.33 9.18 -11.49
N TRP A 76 1.48 9.46 -10.87
CA TRP A 76 2.13 8.54 -9.94
C TRP A 76 1.42 8.46 -8.59
N LYS A 77 0.78 9.54 -8.12
CA LYS A 77 -0.06 9.51 -6.92
C LYS A 77 -1.25 8.56 -7.11
N LYS A 78 -1.85 8.55 -8.30
CA LYS A 78 -2.92 7.60 -8.65
C LYS A 78 -2.43 6.15 -8.64
N SER A 79 -1.24 5.91 -9.20
CA SER A 79 -0.63 4.57 -9.23
C SER A 79 -0.24 4.09 -7.83
N LEU A 80 0.36 4.96 -7.02
CA LEU A 80 0.73 4.70 -5.64
C LEU A 80 -0.50 4.35 -4.79
N GLY A 81 -1.58 5.13 -4.91
CA GLY A 81 -2.81 4.87 -4.17
C GLY A 81 -3.39 3.49 -4.47
N ARG A 82 -3.34 3.05 -5.74
CA ARG A 82 -3.75 1.69 -6.13
C ARG A 82 -2.91 0.61 -5.45
N VAL A 83 -1.58 0.74 -5.47
CA VAL A 83 -0.65 -0.24 -4.86
C VAL A 83 -0.87 -0.33 -3.35
N ILE A 84 -1.02 0.81 -2.68
CA ILE A 84 -1.30 0.86 -1.24
C ILE A 84 -2.67 0.25 -0.92
N ALA A 85 -3.72 0.65 -1.64
CA ALA A 85 -5.07 0.13 -1.40
C ALA A 85 -5.14 -1.40 -1.47
N GLN A 86 -4.41 -2.01 -2.41
CA GLN A 86 -4.32 -3.47 -2.53
C GLN A 86 -3.68 -4.13 -1.30
N ASN A 87 -2.68 -3.50 -0.70
CA ASN A 87 -1.97 -4.05 0.46
C ASN A 87 -2.64 -3.75 1.81
N PHE A 88 -3.54 -2.77 1.86
CA PHE A 88 -4.24 -2.37 3.08
C PHE A 88 -5.74 -2.67 3.05
N ARG A 89 -6.19 -3.64 2.25
CA ARG A 89 -7.61 -4.08 2.22
C ARG A 89 -8.62 -2.97 1.90
N CYS A 90 -8.17 -1.89 1.24
CA CYS A 90 -8.98 -0.74 0.87
C CYS A 90 -9.24 -0.71 -0.64
N TYR A 91 -10.33 -0.06 -1.05
CA TYR A 91 -10.44 0.50 -2.39
C TYR A 91 -9.78 1.88 -2.43
N SER A 92 -9.20 2.23 -3.58
CA SER A 92 -8.84 3.60 -3.90
C SER A 92 -9.67 4.09 -5.08
N TYR A 93 -10.18 5.31 -5.01
CA TYR A 93 -10.88 5.93 -6.13
C TYR A 93 -10.59 7.43 -6.22
N LEU A 94 -11.05 8.05 -7.32
CA LEU A 94 -10.79 9.44 -7.62
C LEU A 94 -12.09 10.23 -7.62
N ASN A 95 -12.14 11.31 -6.82
CA ASN A 95 -13.20 12.28 -6.87
C ASN A 95 -12.73 13.50 -7.69
N LYS A 96 -13.44 13.80 -8.77
CA LYS A 96 -13.10 14.87 -9.71
C LYS A 96 -14.09 16.02 -9.58
N CYS A 97 -13.59 17.23 -9.39
CA CYS A 97 -14.40 18.44 -9.34
C CYS A 97 -13.69 19.58 -10.08
N LYS A 98 -14.37 20.18 -11.07
CA LYS A 98 -13.91 21.38 -11.81
C LYS A 98 -12.43 21.33 -12.26
N GLY A 99 -11.99 20.18 -12.79
CA GLY A 99 -10.61 19.98 -13.26
C GLY A 99 -9.58 19.64 -12.17
N TYR A 100 -9.97 19.65 -10.91
CA TYR A 100 -9.19 19.15 -9.78
C TYR A 100 -9.60 17.72 -9.43
N THR A 101 -8.68 16.97 -8.84
CA THR A 101 -8.89 15.59 -8.43
C THR A 101 -8.36 15.39 -7.03
N ARG A 102 -9.10 14.65 -6.21
CA ARG A 102 -8.61 14.11 -4.94
C ARG A 102 -8.68 12.59 -4.95
N LEU A 103 -7.77 11.96 -4.23
CA LEU A 103 -7.69 10.52 -4.06
C LEU A 103 -8.30 10.13 -2.73
N ALA A 104 -9.20 9.15 -2.75
CA ALA A 104 -9.85 8.60 -1.57
C ALA A 104 -9.44 7.15 -1.34
N PHE A 105 -9.43 6.74 -0.07
CA PHE A 105 -9.38 5.35 0.35
C PHE A 105 -10.68 4.99 1.06
N MET A 106 -11.20 3.80 0.75
CA MET A 106 -12.39 3.27 1.40
C MET A 106 -12.16 1.83 1.84
N GLY A 107 -12.40 1.56 3.11
CA GLY A 107 -12.08 0.31 3.79
C GLY A 107 -12.68 0.29 5.19
N LEU A 108 -12.35 -0.74 5.97
CA LEU A 108 -12.61 -0.67 7.41
C LEU A 108 -11.80 0.48 8.00
N LYS A 109 -12.33 1.15 9.03
CA LYS A 109 -11.73 2.35 9.60
C LYS A 109 -10.23 2.22 9.89
N GLU A 110 -9.84 1.15 10.56
CA GLU A 110 -8.42 0.92 10.92
C GLU A 110 -7.55 0.73 9.68
N ASP A 111 -8.06 0.02 8.68
CA ASP A 111 -7.36 -0.24 7.42
C ASP A 111 -7.19 1.05 6.60
N THR A 112 -8.26 1.86 6.51
CA THR A 112 -8.27 3.15 5.78
C THR A 112 -7.35 4.18 6.42
N GLU A 113 -7.38 4.33 7.74
CA GLU A 113 -6.49 5.25 8.47
C GLU A 113 -5.01 4.92 8.21
N ILE A 114 -4.66 3.63 8.25
CA ILE A 114 -3.28 3.17 7.98
C ILE A 114 -2.92 3.37 6.51
N ALA A 115 -3.84 3.10 5.57
CA ALA A 115 -3.61 3.32 4.15
C ALA A 115 -3.31 4.79 3.82
N ILE A 116 -4.06 5.73 4.42
CA ILE A 116 -3.85 7.17 4.25
C ILE A 116 -2.49 7.59 4.82
N MET A 117 -2.14 7.12 6.02
CA MET A 117 -0.82 7.38 6.61
C MET A 117 0.32 6.82 5.74
N ALA A 118 0.19 5.57 5.29
CA ALA A 118 1.17 4.93 4.41
C ALA A 118 1.32 5.68 3.08
N PHE A 119 0.22 6.16 2.50
CA PHE A 119 0.23 6.97 1.29
C PHE A 119 0.95 8.30 1.47
N SER A 120 0.70 8.98 2.59
CA SER A 120 1.38 10.23 2.95
C SER A 120 2.88 10.01 3.07
N PHE A 121 3.31 9.02 3.87
CA PHE A 121 4.73 8.69 4.03
C PHE A 121 5.38 8.31 2.69
N ALA A 122 4.79 7.40 1.93
CA ALA A 122 5.33 6.98 0.64
C ALA A 122 5.48 8.18 -0.34
N THR A 123 4.53 9.11 -0.33
CA THR A 123 4.57 10.33 -1.13
C THR A 123 5.79 11.19 -0.79
N ASP A 124 6.09 11.35 0.50
CA ASP A 124 7.24 12.14 0.96
C ASP A 124 8.57 11.45 0.64
N TYR A 125 8.65 10.13 0.82
CA TYR A 125 9.84 9.34 0.45
C TYR A 125 10.12 9.37 -1.05
N ILE A 126 9.09 9.23 -1.89
CA ILE A 126 9.21 9.38 -3.34
C ILE A 126 9.76 10.75 -3.71
N ARG A 127 9.22 11.83 -3.10
CA ARG A 127 9.66 13.20 -3.37
C ARG A 127 11.12 13.40 -2.98
N PHE A 128 11.48 13.03 -1.75
CA PHE A 128 12.83 13.15 -1.23
C PHE A 128 13.83 12.35 -2.10
N GLY A 129 13.54 11.08 -2.34
CA GLY A 129 14.41 10.20 -3.14
C GLY A 129 14.57 10.69 -4.58
N ALA A 130 13.48 11.12 -5.23
CA ALA A 130 13.54 11.66 -6.59
C ALA A 130 14.36 12.94 -6.66
N ASP A 131 14.24 13.83 -5.67
CA ASP A 131 14.96 15.10 -5.65
C ASP A 131 16.47 14.88 -5.37
N GLN A 132 16.83 13.95 -4.49
CA GLN A 132 18.22 13.53 -4.27
C GLN A 132 18.83 12.93 -5.53
N PHE A 133 18.14 11.98 -6.16
CA PHE A 133 18.57 11.36 -7.40
C PHE A 133 18.78 12.41 -8.50
N MET A 134 17.80 13.30 -8.71
CA MET A 134 17.87 14.34 -9.74
C MET A 134 18.92 15.41 -9.43
N LYS A 135 19.29 15.65 -8.17
CA LYS A 135 20.38 16.55 -7.81
C LYS A 135 21.73 15.96 -8.25
N ALA A 136 21.99 14.70 -7.93
CA ALA A 136 23.21 14.01 -8.35
C ALA A 136 23.28 13.92 -9.89
N TYR A 137 22.22 13.43 -10.53
CA TYR A 137 22.18 13.25 -11.98
C TYR A 137 22.39 14.56 -12.77
N ARG A 138 21.80 15.68 -12.32
CA ARG A 138 22.01 16.99 -12.98
C ARG A 138 23.45 17.48 -12.87
N LYS A 139 24.11 17.21 -11.74
CA LYS A 139 25.53 17.56 -11.53
C LYS A 139 26.41 16.76 -12.48
N ASP A 140 26.21 15.45 -12.52
CA ASP A 140 27.01 14.55 -13.36
C ASP A 140 26.80 14.85 -14.85
N TYR A 141 25.56 15.10 -15.26
CA TYR A 141 25.25 15.48 -16.64
C TYR A 141 25.95 16.79 -17.05
N LEU A 142 25.94 17.81 -16.19
CA LEU A 142 26.60 19.08 -16.49
C LEU A 142 28.12 18.91 -16.63
N LEU A 143 28.74 18.10 -15.77
CA LEU A 143 30.17 17.79 -15.82
C LEU A 143 30.55 17.04 -17.09
N LEU A 144 29.74 16.07 -17.51
CA LEU A 144 30.01 15.24 -18.69
C LEU A 144 29.75 15.95 -20.02
N HIS A 145 28.72 16.80 -20.09
CA HIS A 145 28.24 17.36 -21.36
C HIS A 145 28.44 18.88 -21.50
N GLY A 146 28.89 19.59 -20.46
CA GLY A 146 29.15 21.02 -20.49
C GLY A 146 27.90 21.91 -20.60
N HIS A 147 26.70 21.34 -20.54
CA HIS A 147 25.43 22.07 -20.60
C HIS A 147 24.37 21.46 -19.69
N ARG A 148 23.32 22.23 -19.40
CA ARG A 148 22.21 21.77 -18.54
C ARG A 148 21.24 20.88 -19.31
N LEU A 149 20.74 19.85 -18.62
CA LEU A 149 19.72 18.96 -19.17
C LEU A 149 18.42 19.71 -19.48
N GLY A 150 17.78 19.40 -20.61
CA GLY A 150 16.50 20.00 -20.98
C GLY A 150 15.37 19.65 -19.99
N ILE A 151 14.38 20.54 -19.84
CA ILE A 151 13.27 20.36 -18.89
C ILE A 151 12.48 19.08 -19.16
N SER A 152 12.23 18.74 -20.43
CA SER A 152 11.52 17.52 -20.81
C SER A 152 12.28 16.26 -20.39
N GLN A 153 13.59 16.22 -20.64
CA GLN A 153 14.46 15.11 -20.24
C GLN A 153 14.53 14.97 -18.71
N GLN A 154 14.63 16.08 -17.97
CA GLN A 154 14.58 16.08 -16.51
C GLN A 154 13.27 15.45 -15.99
N ARG A 155 12.13 15.84 -16.55
CA ARG A 155 10.82 15.27 -16.18
C ARG A 155 10.74 13.79 -16.50
N GLY A 156 11.25 13.38 -17.66
CA GLY A 156 11.30 11.98 -18.07
C GLY A 156 12.10 11.11 -17.10
N VAL A 157 13.35 11.49 -16.83
CA VAL A 157 14.23 10.76 -15.90
C VAL A 157 13.62 10.72 -14.49
N ARG A 158 13.04 11.82 -14.01
CA ARG A 158 12.33 11.84 -12.72
C ARG A 158 11.13 10.90 -12.72
N ASN A 159 10.34 10.84 -13.80
CA ASN A 159 9.22 9.91 -13.91
C ASN A 159 9.69 8.45 -13.87
N ASN A 160 10.77 8.11 -14.56
CA ASN A 160 11.36 6.76 -14.51
C ASN A 160 11.76 6.37 -13.07
N TYR A 161 12.37 7.28 -12.30
CA TYR A 161 12.67 7.03 -10.88
C TYR A 161 11.40 6.74 -10.08
N VAL A 162 10.38 7.59 -10.21
CA VAL A 162 9.12 7.43 -9.47
C VAL A 162 8.37 6.15 -9.86
N GLU A 163 8.36 5.80 -11.14
CA GLU A 163 7.83 4.54 -11.66
C GLU A 163 8.54 3.33 -11.04
N GLY A 164 9.88 3.36 -11.02
CA GLY A 164 10.69 2.35 -10.38
C GLY A 164 10.33 2.20 -8.91
N TRP A 165 10.25 3.32 -8.18
CA TRP A 165 9.90 3.31 -6.76
C TRP A 165 8.55 2.63 -6.47
N ILE A 166 7.51 2.98 -7.22
CA ILE A 166 6.19 2.34 -7.05
C ILE A 166 6.26 0.84 -7.39
N SER A 167 7.00 0.47 -8.44
CA SER A 167 7.19 -0.93 -8.83
C SER A 167 7.96 -1.73 -7.76
N GLY A 168 8.94 -1.10 -7.11
CA GLY A 168 9.70 -1.69 -6.00
C GLY A 168 8.83 -1.95 -4.79
N LEU A 169 7.97 -0.99 -4.43
CA LEU A 169 6.99 -1.15 -3.36
C LEU A 169 5.99 -2.28 -3.64
N GLU A 170 5.44 -2.31 -4.85
CA GLU A 170 4.49 -3.37 -5.27
C GLU A 170 5.16 -4.76 -5.23
N ALA A 171 6.41 -4.85 -5.68
CA ALA A 171 7.18 -6.10 -5.60
C ALA A 171 7.43 -6.54 -4.13
N GLN A 172 7.76 -5.59 -3.25
CA GLN A 172 7.94 -5.87 -1.83
C GLN A 172 6.66 -6.42 -1.19
N TYR A 173 5.50 -5.81 -1.45
CA TYR A 173 4.22 -6.30 -0.97
C TYR A 173 3.90 -7.70 -1.49
N ASN A 174 4.09 -7.94 -2.80
CA ASN A 174 3.85 -9.26 -3.38
C ASN A 174 4.77 -10.35 -2.79
N GLU A 175 6.04 -10.02 -2.51
CA GLU A 175 6.97 -10.93 -1.83
C GLU A 175 6.54 -11.24 -0.40
N GLN A 176 6.06 -10.25 0.36
CA GLN A 176 5.53 -10.46 1.72
C GLN A 176 4.30 -11.37 1.69
N VAL A 177 3.36 -11.10 0.78
CA VAL A 177 2.15 -11.93 0.62
C VAL A 177 2.50 -13.36 0.27
N SER A 178 3.44 -13.56 -0.65
CA SER A 178 3.84 -14.91 -1.09
C SER A 178 4.59 -15.68 -0.02
N LYS A 179 5.47 -15.02 0.75
CA LYS A 179 6.27 -15.65 1.82
C LYS A 179 5.43 -16.03 3.04
N GLU A 180 4.50 -15.15 3.42
CA GLU A 180 3.70 -15.31 4.64
C GLU A 180 2.31 -15.92 4.38
N GLY A 181 1.96 -16.18 3.11
CA GLY A 181 0.65 -16.73 2.73
C GLY A 181 -0.52 -15.79 3.02
N TRP A 182 -0.32 -14.46 2.95
CA TRP A 182 -1.32 -13.45 3.35
C TRP A 182 -2.39 -13.12 2.29
N GLY A 183 -2.54 -13.92 1.23
CA GLY A 183 -3.43 -13.63 0.11
C GLY A 183 -4.86 -13.29 0.54
N LEU A 184 -5.49 -14.18 1.30
CA LEU A 184 -6.83 -14.03 1.87
C LEU A 184 -6.88 -13.04 3.03
N VAL A 185 -5.79 -12.87 3.78
CA VAL A 185 -5.72 -11.88 4.88
C VAL A 185 -5.86 -10.46 4.34
N LEU A 186 -5.33 -10.21 3.13
CA LEU A 186 -5.45 -8.92 2.44
C LEU A 186 -6.75 -8.76 1.65
N MET A 187 -7.67 -9.73 1.74
CA MET A 187 -9.00 -9.53 1.17
C MET A 187 -9.77 -8.45 1.93
N LYS A 188 -10.49 -7.66 1.12
CA LYS A 188 -11.39 -6.63 1.61
C LYS A 188 -12.57 -7.27 2.31
N ASP A 189 -13.05 -6.61 3.36
CA ASP A 189 -14.25 -7.06 4.04
C ASP A 189 -15.47 -7.06 3.09
N GLU A 190 -16.42 -7.95 3.33
CA GLU A 190 -17.64 -8.01 2.53
C GLU A 190 -18.43 -6.70 2.63
N LEU A 191 -18.50 -6.10 3.82
CA LEU A 191 -19.14 -4.81 4.04
C LEU A 191 -18.53 -3.73 3.15
N VAL A 192 -17.19 -3.65 3.14
CA VAL A 192 -16.43 -2.71 2.29
C VAL A 192 -16.71 -2.96 0.80
N THR A 193 -16.79 -4.22 0.39
CA THR A 193 -17.05 -4.62 -1.00
C THR A 193 -18.45 -4.24 -1.44
N GLN A 194 -19.46 -4.44 -0.59
CA GLN A 194 -20.84 -4.03 -0.86
C GLN A 194 -20.95 -2.50 -0.94
N THR A 195 -20.42 -1.79 0.06
CA THR A 195 -20.40 -0.31 0.05
C THR A 195 -19.74 0.25 -1.21
N TYR A 196 -18.66 -0.37 -1.70
CA TYR A 196 -17.97 0.09 -2.90
C TYR A 196 -18.82 -0.07 -4.16
N LYS A 197 -19.57 -1.18 -4.25
CA LYS A 197 -20.47 -1.45 -5.37
C LYS A 197 -21.63 -0.46 -5.38
N ASP A 198 -22.18 -0.14 -4.21
CA ASP A 198 -23.31 0.78 -4.06
C ASP A 198 -22.98 2.22 -4.45
N MET A 199 -21.70 2.60 -4.44
CA MET A 199 -21.24 3.91 -4.92
C MET A 199 -21.36 4.09 -6.44
N ASP A 200 -21.54 3.01 -7.21
CA ASP A 200 -21.71 3.02 -8.68
C ASP A 200 -20.63 3.87 -9.41
N LEU A 201 -19.37 3.70 -8.99
CA LEU A 201 -18.27 4.49 -9.54
C LEU A 201 -17.92 4.07 -10.97
N LYS A 202 -17.77 5.07 -11.85
CA LYS A 202 -17.32 4.85 -13.22
C LYS A 202 -15.86 4.39 -13.27
N ARG A 203 -15.57 3.40 -14.11
CA ARG A 203 -14.20 2.93 -14.37
C ARG A 203 -13.33 4.09 -14.85
N GLY A 204 -12.25 4.34 -14.10
CA GLY A 204 -11.25 5.35 -14.46
C GLY A 204 -10.36 4.92 -15.63
N GLN A 205 -9.75 5.90 -16.28
CA GLN A 205 -8.68 5.63 -17.26
C GLN A 205 -7.35 5.37 -16.54
N SER A 206 -6.52 4.52 -17.14
CA SER A 206 -5.16 4.29 -16.66
C SER A 206 -4.34 5.58 -16.66
N PRO A 207 -3.47 5.81 -15.66
CA PRO A 207 -2.60 6.98 -15.64
C PRO A 207 -1.69 6.97 -16.87
N GLN A 208 -1.65 8.10 -17.59
CA GLN A 208 -0.73 8.30 -18.71
C GLN A 208 0.47 9.14 -18.26
N TYR A 209 1.67 8.70 -18.65
CA TYR A 209 2.90 9.46 -18.49
C TYR A 209 3.93 9.00 -19.52
N THR A 210 4.86 9.88 -19.85
CA THR A 210 5.96 9.55 -20.75
C THR A 210 7.07 8.87 -19.96
N ARG A 211 7.33 7.61 -20.30
CA ARG A 211 8.54 6.89 -19.91
C ARG A 211 9.64 7.25 -20.91
N VAL A 212 10.82 7.59 -20.42
CA VAL A 212 11.98 7.82 -21.29
C VAL A 212 12.81 6.55 -21.35
N ASN A 213 12.97 6.01 -22.56
CA ASN A 213 13.79 4.83 -22.80
C ASN A 213 15.24 5.22 -23.13
N THR A 214 15.93 5.80 -22.15
CA THR A 214 17.36 6.12 -22.22
C THR A 214 18.10 5.36 -21.13
N SER A 215 19.44 5.25 -21.26
CA SER A 215 20.29 4.68 -20.21
C SER A 215 20.06 5.36 -18.86
N ALA A 216 20.01 6.69 -18.84
CA ALA A 216 19.67 7.46 -17.65
C ALA A 216 18.28 7.12 -17.07
N GLY A 217 17.28 6.91 -17.94
CA GLY A 217 15.95 6.46 -17.53
C GLY A 217 15.96 5.07 -16.89
N GLN A 218 16.75 4.13 -17.43
CA GLN A 218 16.90 2.78 -16.87
C GLN A 218 17.62 2.79 -15.51
N VAL A 219 18.68 3.61 -15.37
CA VAL A 219 19.38 3.81 -14.09
C VAL A 219 18.44 4.43 -13.06
N ALA A 220 17.68 5.46 -13.45
CA ALA A 220 16.69 6.10 -12.60
C ALA A 220 15.62 5.11 -12.11
N TYR A 221 15.06 4.31 -13.03
CA TYR A 221 14.09 3.28 -12.70
C TYR A 221 14.68 2.25 -11.72
N SER A 222 15.88 1.75 -11.98
CA SER A 222 16.52 0.73 -11.14
C SER A 222 16.81 1.26 -9.73
N LYS A 223 17.29 2.51 -9.62
CA LYS A 223 17.48 3.15 -8.32
C LYS A 223 16.16 3.35 -7.58
N GLY A 224 15.15 3.85 -8.28
CA GLY A 224 13.79 3.99 -7.75
C GLY A 224 13.28 2.66 -7.23
N TYR A 225 13.38 1.59 -8.02
CA TYR A 225 12.95 0.25 -7.64
C TYR A 225 13.62 -0.24 -6.36
N SER A 226 14.94 -0.09 -6.24
CA SER A 226 15.65 -0.43 -5.02
C SER A 226 15.15 0.37 -3.81
N ASP A 227 14.92 1.67 -3.98
CA ASP A 227 14.45 2.56 -2.91
C ASP A 227 13.02 2.23 -2.47
N GLY A 228 12.15 1.92 -3.43
CA GLY A 228 10.78 1.51 -3.17
C GLY A 228 10.70 0.14 -2.50
N LYS A 229 11.53 -0.82 -2.93
CA LYS A 229 11.60 -2.16 -2.33
C LYS A 229 12.15 -2.14 -0.91
N GLY A 230 13.02 -1.17 -0.60
CA GLY A 230 13.56 -0.94 0.73
C GLY A 230 12.63 -0.13 1.65
N PHE A 231 11.46 0.30 1.18
CA PHE A 231 10.53 1.08 1.99
C PHE A 231 9.99 0.23 3.16
N SER A 232 10.11 0.72 4.39
CA SER A 232 9.50 0.09 5.55
C SER A 232 8.87 1.16 6.42
N SER A 233 7.53 1.13 6.50
CA SER A 233 6.76 2.03 7.38
C SER A 233 7.06 1.81 8.86
N ALA A 234 7.55 0.63 9.23
CA ALA A 234 7.90 0.28 10.62
C ALA A 234 9.28 0.83 11.06
N ALA A 235 10.19 1.12 10.12
CA ALA A 235 11.58 1.40 10.46
C ALA A 235 11.91 2.91 10.60
N HIS A 236 11.07 3.83 10.11
CA HIS A 236 11.48 5.24 9.98
C HIS A 236 10.38 6.24 10.40
N GLY A 237 9.76 5.99 11.54
CA GLY A 237 9.07 7.04 12.28
C GLY A 237 10.07 8.15 12.62
N ARG A 238 9.88 9.34 12.03
CA ARG A 238 10.74 10.55 12.06
C ARG A 238 11.74 10.63 10.90
N LEU A 239 11.25 11.09 9.76
CA LEU A 239 12.03 12.04 8.97
C LEU A 239 12.23 13.28 9.86
N ARG A 240 13.48 13.54 10.23
CA ARG A 240 13.91 14.79 10.86
C ARG A 240 14.10 15.86 9.79
#